data_AF-A0A925I7W6-F1
#
_entry.id   AF-A0A925I7W6-F1
#
_cell.length_a   1.000
_cell.length_b   1.000
_cell.length_c   1.000
_cell.angle_alpha   90.00
_cell.angle_beta   90.00
_cell.angle_gamma   90.00
#
_symmetry.space_group_name_H-M   'P 1'
#
loop_
_entity.id
_entity.type
_entity.pdbx_description
1 polymer ?
#
loop_
_entity_poly.entity_id
_entity_poly.type
_entity_poly.pdbx_seq_one_letter_code
_entity_poly.pdbx_strand_id
1 'polypeptide(L)'
;AQGQLGQALGRLLMVTENYPELRSNAAFSELRTSIEGCENRIATARTVYNDKVTNFNTEISKIPGSLFAWGYKDLPTFKSDAGAEKAPKIDFSTPAK
;
A
#
# COMPACT_ATOMS: atom_id res chain seq x y z
N ALA A 1 9.85 2.16 4.94
CA ALA A 1 9.79 0.91 4.15
C ALA A 1 9.27 1.16 2.73
N GLN A 2 8.00 1.53 2.51
CA GLN A 2 7.44 1.74 1.15
C GLN A 2 8.21 2.81 0.34
N GLY A 3 8.63 3.91 0.97
CA GLY A 3 9.46 4.95 0.33
C GLY A 3 10.88 4.49 -0.07
N GLN A 4 11.44 3.48 0.59
CA GLN A 4 12.76 2.92 0.23
C GLN A 4 12.66 2.01 -0.99
N LEU A 5 11.59 1.21 -1.08
CA LEU A 5 11.29 0.41 -2.26
C LEU A 5 11.02 1.32 -3.47
N GLY A 6 10.23 2.38 -3.29
CA GLY A 6 10.00 3.40 -4.33
C GLY A 6 11.30 4.07 -4.83
N GLN A 7 12.23 4.41 -3.92
CA GLN A 7 13.54 4.94 -4.31
C GLN A 7 14.41 3.93 -5.07
N ALA A 8 14.42 2.67 -4.65
CA ALA A 8 15.17 1.61 -5.34
C ALA A 8 14.61 1.36 -6.74
N LEU A 9 13.28 1.34 -6.89
CA LEU A 9 12.60 1.19 -8.17
C LEU A 9 12.85 2.40 -9.10
N GLY A 10 12.86 3.62 -8.56
CA GLY A 10 13.20 4.82 -9.34
C GLY A 10 14.62 4.77 -9.91
N ARG A 11 15.59 4.30 -9.13
CA ARG A 11 16.97 4.07 -9.61
C ARG A 11 17.03 2.97 -10.67
N LEU A 12 16.26 1.89 -10.47
CA LEU A 12 16.17 0.79 -11.41
C LEU A 12 15.58 1.25 -12.76
N LEU A 13 14.54 2.09 -12.74
CA LEU A 13 13.95 2.72 -13.94
C LEU A 13 14.99 3.51 -14.74
N MET A 14 15.78 4.35 -14.06
CA MET A 14 16.83 5.15 -14.70
C MET A 14 17.90 4.28 -15.37
N VAL A 15 18.21 3.11 -14.82
CA VAL A 15 19.14 2.15 -15.44
C VAL A 15 18.50 1.47 -16.65
N THR A 16 17.21 1.11 -16.59
CA THR A 16 16.51 0.49 -17.72
C THR A 16 16.30 1.40 -18.92
N GLU A 17 16.31 2.73 -18.71
CA GLU A 17 16.27 3.69 -19.82
C GLU A 17 17.57 3.66 -20.66
N ASN A 18 18.71 3.41 -20.00
CA ASN A 18 20.00 3.30 -20.66
C ASN A 18 20.25 1.91 -21.29
N TYR A 19 19.46 0.89 -20.89
CA TYR A 19 19.62 -0.51 -21.30
C TYR A 19 18.25 -1.17 -21.58
N PRO A 20 17.65 -0.93 -22.76
CA PRO A 20 16.30 -1.38 -23.09
C PRO A 20 16.14 -2.91 -23.09
N GLU A 21 17.20 -3.67 -23.37
CA GLU A 21 17.22 -5.13 -23.26
C GLU A 21 16.88 -5.65 -21.85
N LEU A 22 17.13 -4.87 -20.79
CA LEU A 22 16.78 -5.24 -19.41
C LEU A 22 15.27 -5.18 -19.16
N ARG A 23 14.54 -4.30 -19.88
CA ARG A 23 13.09 -4.11 -19.81
C ARG A 23 12.32 -5.33 -20.32
N SER A 24 12.88 -6.00 -21.33
CA SER A 24 12.31 -7.17 -21.99
C SER A 24 12.64 -8.49 -21.27
N ASN A 25 13.44 -8.44 -20.20
CA ASN A 25 13.84 -9.62 -19.46
C ASN A 25 12.67 -10.15 -18.61
N ALA A 26 12.41 -11.44 -18.67
CA ALA A 26 11.35 -12.12 -17.91
C ALA A 26 11.40 -11.79 -16.40
N ALA A 27 12.61 -11.63 -15.84
CA ALA A 27 12.82 -11.28 -14.44
C ALA A 27 12.21 -9.91 -14.05
N PHE A 28 12.16 -8.93 -14.96
CA PHE A 28 11.55 -7.62 -14.71
C PHE A 28 10.02 -7.68 -14.70
N SER A 29 9.44 -8.48 -15.60
CA SER A 29 8.00 -8.71 -15.65
C SER A 29 7.50 -9.40 -14.38
N GLU A 30 8.27 -10.37 -13.88
CA GLU A 30 7.98 -11.08 -12.62
C GLU A 30 8.09 -10.13 -11.41
N LEU A 31 9.14 -9.31 -11.35
CA LEU A 31 9.30 -8.32 -10.29
C LEU A 31 8.12 -7.33 -10.26
N ARG A 32 7.69 -6.83 -11.43
CA ARG A 32 6.51 -5.95 -11.54
C ARG A 32 5.26 -6.62 -10.98
N THR A 33 4.99 -7.86 -11.41
CA THR A 33 3.84 -8.63 -10.94
C THR A 33 3.89 -8.85 -9.43
N SER A 34 5.06 -9.12 -8.87
CA SER A 34 5.28 -9.29 -7.44
C SER A 34 5.04 -7.99 -6.65
N ILE A 35 5.46 -6.84 -7.18
CA ILE A 35 5.21 -5.53 -6.57
C ILE A 35 3.73 -5.20 -6.59
N GLU A 36 3.04 -5.40 -7.72
CA GLU A 36 1.59 -5.22 -7.81
C GLU A 36 0.86 -6.14 -6.82
N GLY A 37 1.30 -7.39 -6.68
CA GLY A 37 0.81 -8.33 -5.67
C GLY A 37 1.07 -7.88 -4.23
N CYS A 38 2.25 -7.33 -3.94
CA CYS A 38 2.57 -6.76 -2.64
C CYS A 38 1.71 -5.53 -2.31
N GLU A 39 1.54 -4.62 -3.26
CA GLU A 39 0.69 -3.42 -3.10
C GLU A 39 -0.77 -3.80 -2.85
N ASN A 40 -1.30 -4.78 -3.59
CA ASN A 40 -2.66 -5.27 -3.37
C ASN A 40 -2.83 -5.89 -1.96
N ARG A 41 -1.82 -6.65 -1.48
CA ARG A 41 -1.82 -7.20 -0.12
C ARG A 41 -1.74 -6.11 0.95
N ILE A 42 -0.93 -5.07 0.74
CA ILE A 42 -0.84 -3.91 1.65
C ILE A 42 -2.17 -3.17 1.70
N ALA A 43 -2.79 -2.92 0.55
CA ALA A 43 -4.10 -2.29 0.46
C ALA A 43 -5.16 -3.10 1.22
N THR A 44 -5.19 -4.41 1.01
CA THR A 44 -6.11 -5.33 1.70
C THR A 44 -5.88 -5.32 3.21
N ALA A 45 -4.62 -5.42 3.65
CA ALA A 45 -4.28 -5.38 5.08
C ALA A 45 -4.68 -4.05 5.73
N ARG A 46 -4.54 -2.93 5.02
CA ARG A 46 -5.00 -1.62 5.48
C ARG A 46 -6.51 -1.57 5.67
N THR A 47 -7.28 -2.09 4.70
CA THR A 47 -8.74 -2.18 4.81
C THR A 47 -9.15 -3.04 5.99
N VAL A 48 -8.59 -4.25 6.11
CA VAL A 48 -8.90 -5.18 7.22
C VAL A 48 -8.56 -4.54 8.57
N TYR A 49 -7.43 -3.86 8.69
CA TYR A 49 -7.07 -3.13 9.92
C TYR A 49 -8.10 -2.05 10.24
N ASN A 50 -8.46 -1.22 9.27
CA ASN A 50 -9.42 -0.13 9.46
C ASN A 50 -10.80 -0.65 9.85
N ASP A 51 -11.25 -1.75 9.26
CA ASP A 51 -12.52 -2.39 9.60
C ASP A 51 -12.51 -2.88 11.05
N LYS A 52 -11.42 -3.53 11.48
CA LYS A 52 -11.27 -4.01 12.86
C LYS A 52 -11.22 -2.86 13.86
N VAL A 53 -10.47 -1.80 13.56
CA VAL A 53 -10.41 -0.59 14.39
C VAL A 53 -11.78 0.09 14.46
N THR A 54 -12.48 0.20 13.33
CA THR A 54 -13.81 0.82 13.28
C THR A 54 -14.81 0.03 14.11
N ASN A 55 -14.80 -1.30 13.99
CA ASN A 55 -15.66 -2.17 14.80
C ASN A 55 -15.33 -2.03 16.29
N PHE A 56 -14.06 -2.06 16.67
CA PHE A 56 -13.64 -1.86 18.06
C PHE A 56 -14.12 -0.51 18.61
N ASN A 57 -13.82 0.60 17.91
CA ASN A 57 -14.24 1.94 18.31
C ASN A 57 -15.77 2.04 18.42
N THR A 58 -16.49 1.39 17.51
CA THR A 58 -17.96 1.34 17.52
C THR A 58 -18.50 0.57 18.72
N GLU A 59 -17.90 -0.57 19.06
CA GLU A 59 -18.30 -1.40 20.19
C GLU A 59 -18.06 -0.69 21.53
N ILE A 60 -16.90 -0.05 21.72
CA ILE A 60 -16.60 0.69 22.96
C ILE A 60 -17.41 1.99 23.08
N SER A 61 -17.89 2.55 21.97
CA SER A 61 -18.69 3.78 21.97
C SER A 61 -20.18 3.54 22.22
N LYS A 62 -20.71 2.34 21.91
CA LYS A 62 -22.14 2.00 22.04
C LYS A 62 -22.43 1.33 23.39
N ILE A 63 -23.65 1.51 23.90
CA ILE A 63 -24.13 0.76 25.08
C ILE A 63 -24.38 -0.70 24.68
N PRO A 64 -23.96 -1.71 25.47
CA PRO A 64 -23.37 -1.61 26.81
C PRO A 64 -21.84 -1.47 26.83
N GLY A 65 -21.16 -1.55 25.68
CA GLY A 65 -19.70 -1.47 25.59
C GLY A 65 -19.10 -0.23 26.25
N SER A 66 -19.72 0.95 26.12
CA SER A 66 -19.26 2.18 26.79
C SER A 66 -19.28 2.13 28.32
N LEU A 67 -20.11 1.26 28.92
CA LEU A 67 -20.16 1.06 30.37
C LEU A 67 -18.98 0.20 30.86
N PHE A 68 -18.53 -0.75 30.04
CA PHE A 68 -17.42 -1.65 30.37
C PHE A 68 -16.07 -1.12 29.85
N ALA A 69 -16.08 -0.21 28.88
CA ALA A 69 -14.90 0.30 28.19
C ALA A 69 -14.35 1.63 28.73
N TRP A 70 -14.75 2.05 29.94
CA TRP A 70 -14.32 3.29 30.64
C TRP A 70 -12.81 3.58 30.71
N GLY A 71 -11.95 2.57 30.50
CA GLY A 71 -10.48 2.72 30.45
C GLY A 71 -9.85 2.59 29.05
N TYR A 72 -10.65 2.29 28.02
CA TYR A 72 -10.16 2.12 26.65
C TYR A 72 -10.40 3.39 25.83
N LYS A 73 -9.45 3.73 24.97
CA LYS A 73 -9.55 4.85 24.02
C LYS A 73 -9.72 4.32 22.61
N ASP A 74 -10.34 5.12 21.77
CA ASP A 74 -10.42 4.86 20.33
C ASP A 74 -9.04 4.57 19.75
N LEU A 75 -8.97 3.50 18.97
CA LEU A 75 -7.78 3.16 18.21
C LEU A 75 -7.72 4.04 16.95
N PRO A 76 -6.54 4.52 16.56
CA PRO A 76 -6.39 5.29 15.32
C PRO A 76 -6.58 4.36 14.12
N THR A 77 -7.35 4.81 13.12
CA THR A 77 -7.38 4.15 11.82
C THR A 77 -6.13 4.49 11.01
N PHE A 78 -5.71 3.57 10.15
CA PHE A 78 -4.79 3.91 9.07
C PHE A 78 -5.57 4.71 8.02
N LYS A 79 -5.64 6.03 8.20
CA LYS A 79 -6.18 6.92 7.17
C LYS A 79 -5.34 6.78 5.90
N SER A 80 -5.96 6.31 4.82
CA SER A 80 -5.44 6.55 3.48
C SER A 80 -5.41 8.06 3.28
N ASP A 81 -4.25 8.65 2.96
CA ASP A 81 -4.22 9.99 2.39
C ASP A 81 -5.19 10.04 1.20
N ALA A 82 -5.90 11.15 1.00
CA ALA A 82 -6.82 11.30 -0.11
C ALA A 82 -6.11 10.98 -1.44
N GLY A 83 -6.48 9.86 -2.09
CA GLY A 83 -5.83 9.37 -3.31
C GLY A 83 -4.96 8.11 -3.16
N ALA A 84 -4.63 7.68 -1.94
CA ALA A 84 -3.85 6.46 -1.67
C ALA A 84 -4.61 5.15 -1.93
N GLU A 85 -5.89 5.22 -2.31
CA GLU A 85 -6.67 4.08 -2.82
C GLU A 85 -6.24 3.67 -4.22
N LYS A 86 -5.59 4.57 -4.96
CA LYS A 86 -4.96 4.25 -6.23
C LYS A 86 -3.56 3.77 -5.95
N ALA A 87 -3.36 2.46 -5.99
CA ALA A 87 -2.02 1.89 -6.07
C ALA A 87 -1.25 2.61 -7.19
N PRO A 88 -0.02 3.10 -6.94
CA PRO A 88 0.76 3.77 -7.97
C PRO A 88 0.95 2.78 -9.12
N LYS A 89 0.37 3.10 -10.29
CA LYS A 89 0.62 2.35 -11.51
C LYS A 89 2.06 2.62 -11.91
N ILE A 90 2.95 1.70 -11.57
CA ILE A 90 4.33 1.75 -12.05
C ILE A 90 4.31 1.29 -13.51
N ASP A 91 4.12 2.25 -14.40
CA ASP A 91 4.17 2.02 -15.83
C ASP A 91 5.59 2.22 -16.33
N PHE A 92 6.24 1.12 -16.68
CA PHE A 92 7.57 1.13 -17.26
C PHE A 92 7.54 1.32 -18.79
N SER A 93 6.38 1.54 -19.44
CA SER A 93 6.25 1.50 -20.90
C SER A 93 6.54 2.83 -21.62
N THR A 94 6.79 3.94 -20.92
CA THR A 94 7.00 5.22 -21.60
C THR A 94 8.47 5.36 -22.06
N PRO A 95 8.77 5.41 -23.37
CA PRO A 95 10.01 6.00 -23.84
C PRO A 95 9.89 7.51 -23.66
N ALA A 96 10.78 8.10 -22.87
CA ALA A 96 10.95 9.55 -22.85
C ALA A 96 11.41 9.98 -24.26
N LYS A 97 10.74 11.02 -24.79
CA LYS A 97 10.98 11.59 -26.11
C LYS A 97 12.32 12.30 -26.17
#